data_AF-A0A0G0PP16-F1
#
_entry.id   AF-A0A0G0PP16-F1
#
_cell.length_a   1.000
_cell.length_b   1.000
_cell.length_c   1.000
_cell.angle_alpha   90.00
_cell.angle_beta   90.00
_cell.angle_gamma   90.00
#
_symmetry.space_group_name_H-M   'P 1'
#
loop_
_entity.id
_entity.type
_entity.pdbx_description
1 polymer ?
#
loop_
_entity_poly.entity_id
_entity_poly.type
_entity_poly.pdbx_seq_one_letter_code
_entity_poly.pdbx_strand_id
1 'polypeptide(L)'
;MKIFYKMIPKVIKEIVKYFYYPTKRFIGDTIRKGKINYLQRINYTDLDFYYKNIYSQHGEDGILAEIIKRLGIDSGWVVEFGAWDGKKFSNTFNLVTQGFQAVYIEGDQEKYNELKKTADEYKNIHPIKTYIEESGVNSLDNVLENTKCPKDFDVLSIDIDSNDYQIWQCFKNYNPKIVVIEVNSSVALNVEAIYSKETRRVGTSFSSMLKLGNEKGYICVLHTGNMIFARNDLVYKIYRGQQERLYKHIKTTKYRR
;
A
#
# COMPACT_ATOMS: atom_id res chain seq x y z
N MET A 1 -17.37 28.69 -4.52
CA MET A 1 -17.05 27.29 -4.88
C MET A 1 -16.01 27.11 -5.99
N LYS A 2 -15.93 27.96 -7.03
CA LYS A 2 -14.99 27.79 -8.17
C LYS A 2 -13.50 28.08 -7.87
N ILE A 3 -13.17 28.83 -6.81
CA ILE A 3 -11.78 29.18 -6.46
C ILE A 3 -11.06 28.04 -5.72
N PHE A 4 -11.79 27.25 -4.93
CA PHE A 4 -11.23 26.12 -4.17
C PHE A 4 -10.66 25.02 -5.07
N TYR A 5 -11.34 24.69 -6.17
CA TYR A 5 -10.91 23.63 -7.10
C TYR A 5 -9.58 23.94 -7.80
N LYS A 6 -9.26 25.22 -8.06
CA LYS A 6 -7.98 25.62 -8.66
C LYS A 6 -6.80 25.57 -7.68
N MET A 7 -7.06 25.55 -6.37
CA MET A 7 -6.02 25.48 -5.33
C MET A 7 -5.67 24.05 -4.90
N ILE A 8 -6.56 23.08 -5.12
CA ILE A 8 -6.35 21.66 -4.77
C ILE A 8 -5.02 21.11 -5.33
N PRO A 9 -4.64 21.33 -6.60
CA PRO A 9 -3.37 20.79 -7.12
C PRO A 9 -2.13 21.44 -6.49
N LYS A 10 -2.21 22.72 -6.11
CA LYS A 10 -1.10 23.45 -5.46
C LYS A 10 -0.94 23.03 -4.00
N VAL A 11 -2.04 22.88 -3.28
CA VAL A 11 -2.05 22.39 -1.90
C VAL A 11 -1.59 20.94 -1.85
N ILE A 12 -2.03 20.09 -2.77
CA ILE A 12 -1.53 18.70 -2.89
C ILE A 12 -0.03 18.69 -3.21
N LYS A 13 0.47 19.51 -4.15
CA LYS A 13 1.92 19.58 -4.42
C LYS A 13 2.75 20.01 -3.20
N GLU A 14 2.24 20.96 -2.41
CA GLU A 14 2.91 21.38 -1.18
C GLU A 14 2.81 20.30 -0.09
N ILE A 15 1.66 19.64 0.09
CA ILE A 15 1.52 18.53 1.05
C ILE A 15 2.40 17.32 0.65
N VAL A 16 2.51 17.00 -0.64
CA VAL A 16 3.39 15.95 -1.19
C VAL A 16 4.86 16.23 -0.85
N LYS A 17 5.31 17.49 -0.86
CA LYS A 17 6.65 17.87 -0.39
C LYS A 17 6.90 17.55 1.09
N TYR A 18 5.87 17.58 1.94
CA TYR A 18 5.99 17.31 3.38
C TYR A 18 5.80 15.84 3.77
N PHE A 19 5.25 14.98 2.89
CA PHE A 19 5.16 13.53 3.10
C PHE A 19 6.51 12.80 3.03
N TYR A 20 7.59 13.48 2.61
CA TYR A 20 8.93 12.92 2.45
C TYR A 20 9.68 12.60 3.77
N TYR A 21 9.05 12.72 4.94
CA TYR A 21 9.68 12.40 6.22
C TYR A 21 8.93 11.26 6.94
N PRO A 22 9.59 10.11 7.18
CA PRO A 22 8.96 8.93 7.74
C PRO A 22 8.54 9.09 9.20
N THR A 23 7.51 8.33 9.58
CA THR A 23 6.89 8.27 10.91
C THR A 23 7.86 7.82 12.01
N LYS A 24 7.63 8.31 13.24
CA LYS A 24 8.46 8.20 14.45
C LYS A 24 9.03 6.83 14.86
N ARG A 25 8.59 5.71 14.31
CA ARG A 25 8.97 4.37 14.83
C ARG A 25 10.42 3.99 14.57
N PHE A 26 11.18 4.81 13.82
CA PHE A 26 12.60 4.61 13.51
C PHE A 26 13.55 5.69 14.07
N ILE A 27 13.11 6.58 14.97
CA ILE A 27 14.00 7.59 15.58
C ILE A 27 14.18 7.32 17.09
N GLY A 28 14.78 6.18 17.43
CA GLY A 28 15.75 6.15 18.52
C GLY A 28 17.10 6.24 17.83
N ASP A 29 17.81 7.37 17.80
CA ASP A 29 18.64 7.81 18.92
C ASP A 29 19.09 9.29 18.82
N THR A 30 18.40 10.14 18.05
CA THR A 30 18.84 11.54 17.84
C THR A 30 18.15 12.56 18.74
N ILE A 31 17.68 12.16 19.93
CA ILE A 31 17.18 13.10 20.96
C ILE A 31 18.34 13.51 21.87
N ARG A 32 19.33 14.19 21.31
CA ARG A 32 20.31 14.92 22.12
C ARG A 32 20.84 16.12 21.36
N LYS A 33 20.02 17.17 21.30
CA LYS A 33 20.38 18.60 21.31
C LYS A 33 19.12 19.40 20.99
N GLY A 34 18.48 19.88 22.06
CA GLY A 34 17.23 20.64 21.98
C GLY A 34 17.36 21.85 21.07
N LYS A 35 16.61 21.81 19.97
CA LYS A 35 16.04 22.94 19.21
C LYS A 35 15.39 22.35 17.95
N ILE A 36 14.16 21.88 18.09
CA ILE A 36 13.32 21.53 16.94
C ILE A 36 11.99 22.26 17.07
N ASN A 37 11.75 23.11 16.09
CA ASN A 37 10.61 24.01 15.96
C ASN A 37 9.27 23.26 16.05
N TYR A 38 8.27 23.98 16.57
CA TYR A 38 6.85 23.63 16.75
C TYR A 38 6.13 23.08 15.49
N LEU A 39 6.83 23.00 14.35
CA LEU A 39 6.34 22.52 13.05
C LEU A 39 6.57 21.02 12.80
N GLN A 40 7.38 20.33 13.60
CA GLN A 40 7.66 18.88 13.41
C GLN A 40 6.69 17.93 14.14
N ARG A 41 5.49 18.39 14.54
CA ARG A 41 4.58 17.59 15.40
C ARG A 41 3.19 17.29 14.81
N ILE A 42 3.01 17.44 13.51
CA ILE A 42 1.82 16.93 12.83
C ILE A 42 2.27 15.71 12.03
N ASN A 43 2.05 14.50 12.56
CA ASN A 43 1.98 13.30 11.73
C ASN A 43 0.83 13.56 10.75
N TYR A 44 1.15 13.82 9.48
CA TYR A 44 0.16 14.20 8.46
C TYR A 44 -0.60 13.01 7.88
N THR A 45 -0.57 11.85 8.54
CA THR A 45 -1.56 10.81 8.34
C THR A 45 -1.98 10.29 9.72
N ASP A 46 -3.30 10.17 9.95
CA ASP A 46 -3.87 9.53 11.14
C ASP A 46 -4.13 8.04 10.89
N LEU A 47 -3.61 7.51 9.77
CA LEU A 47 -3.77 6.11 9.35
C LEU A 47 -3.07 5.16 10.32
N ASP A 48 -1.97 5.60 10.94
CA ASP A 48 -1.23 4.84 11.95
C ASP A 48 -2.07 4.49 13.19
N PHE A 49 -3.08 5.29 13.53
CA PHE A 49 -4.03 4.99 14.61
C PHE A 49 -4.97 3.82 14.31
N TYR A 50 -5.08 3.42 13.04
CA TYR A 50 -5.92 2.31 12.62
C TYR A 50 -5.14 1.01 12.51
N TYR A 51 -3.89 0.97 12.97
CA TYR A 51 -3.09 -0.25 13.05
C TYR A 51 -3.87 -1.39 13.71
N LYS A 52 -4.02 -2.51 12.99
CA LYS A 52 -4.61 -3.74 13.54
C LYS A 52 -4.10 -4.96 12.79
N ASN A 53 -3.78 -6.01 13.53
CA ASN A 53 -3.45 -7.34 12.99
C ASN A 53 -4.60 -8.29 13.28
N ILE A 54 -5.35 -8.65 12.25
CA ILE A 54 -6.30 -9.77 12.28
C ILE A 54 -5.65 -10.97 11.59
N TYR A 55 -5.08 -10.74 10.41
CA TYR A 55 -4.35 -11.73 9.60
C TYR A 55 -2.97 -11.25 9.18
N SER A 56 -2.84 -9.95 8.87
CA SER A 56 -1.58 -9.28 8.53
C SER A 56 -0.57 -9.23 9.68
N GLN A 57 0.69 -8.93 9.37
CA GLN A 57 1.78 -8.91 10.34
C GLN A 57 2.07 -7.52 10.90
N HIS A 58 1.82 -6.45 10.14
CA HIS A 58 2.33 -5.11 10.45
C HIS A 58 1.25 -4.02 10.38
N GLY A 59 0.00 -4.38 10.62
CA GLY A 59 -1.12 -3.46 10.83
C GLY A 59 -1.98 -3.22 9.60
N GLU A 60 -1.63 -3.86 8.47
CA GLU A 60 -2.25 -3.65 7.17
C GLU A 60 -3.76 -3.87 7.21
N ASP A 61 -4.28 -4.83 7.98
CA ASP A 61 -5.72 -5.10 8.04
C ASP A 61 -6.54 -3.87 8.43
N GLY A 62 -6.11 -3.17 9.48
CA GLY A 62 -6.83 -2.01 9.98
C GLY A 62 -6.58 -0.75 9.15
N ILE A 63 -5.35 -0.58 8.64
CA ILE A 63 -4.99 0.53 7.76
C ILE A 63 -5.76 0.43 6.44
N LEU A 64 -5.77 -0.74 5.80
CA LEU A 64 -6.50 -0.96 4.56
C LEU A 64 -8.00 -0.80 4.75
N ALA A 65 -8.57 -1.36 5.84
CA ALA A 65 -10.00 -1.17 6.14
C ALA A 65 -10.37 0.32 6.25
N GLU A 66 -9.53 1.14 6.90
CA GLU A 66 -9.76 2.58 6.99
C GLU A 66 -9.58 3.29 5.64
N ILE A 67 -8.58 2.92 4.83
CA ILE A 67 -8.41 3.50 3.49
C ILE A 67 -9.62 3.17 2.61
N ILE A 68 -10.03 1.91 2.54
CA ILE A 68 -11.20 1.43 1.80
C ILE A 68 -12.46 2.21 2.19
N LYS A 69 -12.70 2.37 3.49
CA LYS A 69 -13.80 3.19 4.03
C LYS A 69 -13.71 4.65 3.59
N ARG A 70 -12.55 5.29 3.64
CA ARG A 70 -12.36 6.68 3.19
C ARG A 70 -12.57 6.86 1.70
N LEU A 71 -12.29 5.84 0.91
CA LEU A 71 -12.56 5.83 -0.53
C LEU A 71 -14.04 5.60 -0.86
N GLY A 72 -14.84 5.12 0.10
CA GLY A 72 -16.25 4.79 -0.07
C GLY A 72 -16.44 3.51 -0.88
N ILE A 73 -15.60 2.49 -0.62
CA ILE A 73 -15.64 1.21 -1.32
C ILE A 73 -16.31 0.19 -0.38
N ASP A 74 -17.53 -0.22 -0.71
CA ASP A 74 -18.33 -1.14 0.11
C ASP A 74 -18.27 -2.60 -0.39
N SER A 75 -17.84 -2.78 -1.64
CA SER A 75 -17.61 -4.09 -2.27
C SER A 75 -16.56 -3.92 -3.35
N GLY A 76 -15.69 -4.91 -3.54
CA GLY A 76 -14.57 -4.75 -4.44
C GLY A 76 -13.79 -6.02 -4.73
N TRP A 77 -12.63 -5.83 -5.34
CA TRP A 77 -11.70 -6.89 -5.72
C TRP A 77 -10.32 -6.65 -5.10
N VAL A 78 -9.77 -7.71 -4.54
CA VAL A 78 -8.37 -7.79 -4.09
C VAL A 78 -7.61 -8.80 -4.95
N VAL A 79 -6.32 -8.55 -5.14
CA VAL A 79 -5.40 -9.48 -5.79
C VAL A 79 -4.19 -9.61 -4.88
N GLU A 80 -3.77 -10.84 -4.61
CA GLU A 80 -2.59 -11.15 -3.81
C GLU A 80 -1.83 -12.31 -4.45
N PHE A 81 -0.52 -12.15 -4.66
CA PHE A 81 0.35 -13.22 -5.13
C PHE A 81 1.55 -13.37 -4.20
N GLY A 82 1.97 -14.63 -3.99
CA GLY A 82 2.67 -15.00 -2.75
C GLY A 82 1.70 -15.38 -1.63
N ALA A 83 0.49 -15.80 -1.98
CA ALA A 83 -0.63 -15.92 -1.04
C ALA A 83 -0.49 -17.05 -0.01
N TRP A 84 0.42 -18.01 -0.21
CA TRP A 84 0.59 -19.19 0.62
C TRP A 84 -0.74 -19.95 0.87
N ASP A 85 -1.28 -19.93 2.09
CA ASP A 85 -2.55 -20.57 2.48
C ASP A 85 -3.77 -19.65 2.27
N GLY A 86 -3.55 -18.41 1.83
CA GLY A 86 -4.54 -17.37 1.63
C GLY A 86 -5.07 -16.74 2.93
N LYS A 87 -4.49 -17.03 4.10
CA LYS A 87 -4.97 -16.49 5.38
C LYS A 87 -3.84 -15.96 6.23
N LYS A 88 -2.84 -16.80 6.52
CA LYS A 88 -1.77 -16.48 7.44
C LYS A 88 -0.88 -15.42 6.81
N PHE A 89 -0.74 -14.29 7.52
CA PHE A 89 0.05 -13.14 7.09
C PHE A 89 -0.45 -12.43 5.84
N SER A 90 -1.62 -12.80 5.32
CA SER A 90 -2.24 -12.12 4.20
C SER A 90 -2.58 -10.67 4.56
N ASN A 91 -2.18 -9.74 3.70
CA ASN A 91 -2.52 -8.33 3.84
C ASN A 91 -3.99 -8.06 3.48
N THR A 92 -4.61 -8.93 2.68
CA THR A 92 -5.93 -8.68 2.09
C THR A 92 -7.04 -9.59 2.61
N PHE A 93 -6.73 -10.68 3.33
CA PHE A 93 -7.74 -11.66 3.75
C PHE A 93 -8.82 -11.07 4.67
N ASN A 94 -8.52 -10.06 5.49
CA ASN A 94 -9.57 -9.37 6.26
C ASN A 94 -10.61 -8.66 5.39
N LEU A 95 -10.27 -8.22 4.17
CA LEU A 95 -11.26 -7.67 3.22
C LEU A 95 -12.09 -8.79 2.58
N VAL A 96 -11.48 -9.96 2.37
CA VAL A 96 -12.17 -11.16 1.86
C VAL A 96 -13.23 -11.63 2.83
N THR A 97 -12.96 -11.64 4.14
CA THR A 97 -13.97 -11.97 5.16
C THR A 97 -15.12 -10.95 5.21
N GLN A 98 -14.91 -9.74 4.68
CA GLN A 98 -15.92 -8.68 4.54
C GLN A 98 -16.63 -8.72 3.18
N GLY A 99 -16.39 -9.76 2.35
CA GLY A 99 -17.12 -10.00 1.11
C GLY A 99 -16.44 -9.51 -0.17
N PHE A 100 -15.20 -9.00 -0.11
CA PHE A 100 -14.45 -8.67 -1.32
C PHE A 100 -14.15 -9.94 -2.14
N GLN A 101 -14.24 -9.84 -3.46
CA GLN A 101 -13.77 -10.89 -4.35
C GLN A 101 -12.23 -10.90 -4.35
N ALA A 102 -11.61 -12.07 -4.43
CA ALA A 102 -10.16 -12.20 -4.35
C ALA A 102 -9.61 -13.05 -5.49
N VAL A 103 -8.55 -12.61 -6.15
CA VAL A 103 -7.68 -13.48 -6.95
C VAL A 103 -6.42 -13.75 -6.15
N TYR A 104 -6.27 -14.96 -5.63
CA TYR A 104 -5.10 -15.37 -4.86
C TYR A 104 -4.24 -16.32 -5.67
N ILE A 105 -2.95 -16.02 -5.75
CA ILE A 105 -2.02 -16.69 -6.65
C ILE A 105 -0.86 -17.27 -5.85
N GLU A 106 -0.63 -18.57 -6.00
CA GLU A 106 0.43 -19.30 -5.32
C GLU A 106 1.09 -20.29 -6.28
N GLY A 107 2.42 -20.26 -6.38
CA GLY A 107 3.18 -21.10 -7.32
C GLY A 107 3.52 -22.47 -6.76
N ASP A 108 3.74 -22.57 -5.45
CA ASP A 108 4.09 -23.82 -4.80
C ASP A 108 2.89 -24.76 -4.66
N GLN A 109 3.11 -26.05 -4.92
CA GLN A 109 2.02 -27.02 -4.98
C GLN A 109 1.45 -27.37 -3.60
N GLU A 110 2.27 -27.42 -2.54
CA GLU A 110 1.78 -27.73 -1.19
C GLU A 110 1.02 -26.54 -0.63
N LYS A 111 1.59 -25.33 -0.74
CA LYS A 111 0.95 -24.08 -0.34
C LYS A 111 -0.36 -23.85 -1.10
N TYR A 112 -0.37 -24.06 -2.42
CA TYR A 112 -1.59 -23.92 -3.21
C TYR A 112 -2.70 -24.89 -2.78
N ASN A 113 -2.36 -26.10 -2.31
CA ASN A 113 -3.36 -27.02 -1.77
C ASN A 113 -3.97 -26.49 -0.46
N GLU A 114 -3.21 -25.77 0.36
CA GLU A 114 -3.73 -25.08 1.54
C GLU A 114 -4.64 -23.91 1.12
N LEU A 115 -4.21 -23.09 0.16
CA LEU A 115 -5.02 -22.03 -0.43
C LEU A 115 -6.35 -22.56 -0.99
N LYS A 116 -6.34 -23.73 -1.64
CA LYS A 116 -7.59 -24.37 -2.11
C LYS A 116 -8.56 -24.68 -0.98
N LYS A 117 -8.08 -25.20 0.15
CA LYS A 117 -8.94 -25.45 1.33
C LYS A 117 -9.53 -24.14 1.86
N THR A 118 -8.74 -23.07 1.88
CA THR A 118 -9.22 -21.73 2.22
C THR A 118 -10.28 -21.24 1.24
N ALA A 119 -10.07 -21.38 -0.07
CA ALA A 119 -11.04 -21.00 -1.10
C ALA A 119 -12.32 -21.86 -1.06
N ASP A 120 -12.22 -23.10 -0.58
CA ASP A 120 -13.39 -23.94 -0.36
C ASP A 120 -14.27 -23.44 0.78
N GLU A 121 -13.68 -22.82 1.81
CA GLU A 121 -14.40 -22.16 2.89
C GLU A 121 -14.91 -20.76 2.48
N TYR A 122 -14.12 -20.02 1.72
CA TYR A 122 -14.41 -18.64 1.27
C TYR A 122 -14.60 -18.61 -0.25
N LYS A 123 -15.84 -18.83 -0.70
CA LYS A 123 -16.19 -18.97 -2.13
C LYS A 123 -15.96 -17.71 -2.98
N ASN A 124 -15.65 -16.58 -2.36
CA ASN A 124 -15.24 -15.35 -3.01
C ASN A 124 -13.75 -15.31 -3.38
N ILE A 125 -12.98 -16.35 -3.04
CA ILE A 125 -11.59 -16.52 -3.47
C ILE A 125 -11.52 -17.34 -4.76
N HIS A 126 -10.79 -16.81 -5.74
CA HIS A 126 -10.46 -17.44 -7.01
C HIS A 126 -8.97 -17.84 -6.96
N PRO A 127 -8.64 -19.07 -6.51
CA PRO A 127 -7.25 -19.49 -6.36
C PRO A 127 -6.64 -19.87 -7.72
N ILE A 128 -5.42 -19.41 -7.97
CA ILE A 128 -4.67 -19.71 -9.20
C ILE A 128 -3.31 -20.31 -8.83
N LYS A 129 -2.96 -21.44 -9.45
CA LYS A 129 -1.64 -22.06 -9.27
C LYS A 129 -0.66 -21.59 -10.34
N THR A 130 0.17 -20.59 -10.04
CA THR A 130 1.26 -20.19 -10.93
C THR A 130 2.30 -19.35 -10.18
N TYR A 131 3.55 -19.38 -10.67
CA TYR A 131 4.55 -18.39 -10.27
C TYR A 131 4.38 -17.16 -11.17
N ILE A 132 4.17 -15.99 -10.58
CA ILE A 132 4.08 -14.76 -11.36
C ILE A 132 5.47 -14.41 -11.91
N GLU A 133 5.49 -14.07 -13.20
CA GLU A 133 6.69 -13.71 -13.93
C GLU A 133 6.62 -12.25 -14.40
N GLU A 134 7.76 -11.69 -14.78
CA GLU A 134 7.87 -10.30 -15.26
C GLU A 134 7.24 -10.12 -16.65
N SER A 135 7.10 -11.19 -17.42
CA SER A 135 6.52 -11.17 -18.77
C SER A 135 6.00 -12.56 -19.17
N GLY A 136 5.43 -12.68 -20.37
CA GLY A 136 4.94 -13.96 -20.88
C GLY A 136 3.60 -14.37 -20.28
N VAL A 137 3.23 -15.63 -20.48
CA VAL A 137 1.89 -16.17 -20.12
C VAL A 137 1.61 -16.11 -18.62
N ASN A 138 2.64 -16.16 -17.79
CA ASN A 138 2.56 -16.07 -16.34
C ASN A 138 2.74 -14.64 -15.79
N SER A 139 2.80 -13.62 -16.65
CA SER A 139 2.74 -12.24 -16.19
C SER A 139 1.41 -11.95 -15.49
N LEU A 140 1.44 -11.08 -14.48
CA LEU A 140 0.24 -10.75 -13.72
C LEU A 140 -0.90 -10.21 -14.61
N ASP A 141 -0.55 -9.42 -15.64
CA ASP A 141 -1.53 -8.91 -16.61
C ASP A 141 -2.28 -10.05 -17.33
N ASN A 142 -1.55 -11.06 -17.81
CA ASN A 142 -2.12 -12.19 -18.55
C ASN A 142 -2.87 -13.16 -17.62
N VAL A 143 -2.37 -13.37 -16.40
CA VAL A 143 -3.07 -14.19 -15.40
C VAL A 143 -4.41 -13.55 -15.05
N LEU A 144 -4.44 -12.25 -14.77
CA LEU A 144 -5.68 -11.56 -14.41
C LEU A 144 -6.67 -11.45 -15.57
N GLU A 145 -6.20 -11.40 -16.83
CA GLU A 145 -7.08 -11.39 -18.02
C GLU A 145 -7.96 -12.64 -18.12
N ASN A 146 -7.51 -13.76 -17.55
CA ASN A 146 -8.28 -15.00 -17.46
C ASN A 146 -9.25 -15.05 -16.27
N THR A 147 -9.48 -13.92 -15.60
CA THR A 147 -10.36 -13.80 -14.43
C THR A 147 -11.46 -12.77 -14.64
N LYS A 148 -12.38 -12.69 -13.67
CA LYS A 148 -13.40 -11.62 -13.63
C LYS A 148 -12.90 -10.34 -12.93
N CYS A 149 -11.63 -10.29 -12.53
CA CYS A 149 -11.06 -9.13 -11.85
C CYS A 149 -11.08 -7.90 -12.80
N PRO A 150 -11.70 -6.79 -12.41
CA PRO A 150 -11.79 -5.61 -13.26
C PRO A 150 -10.43 -4.92 -13.39
N LYS A 151 -10.20 -4.20 -14.50
CA LYS A 151 -8.97 -3.41 -14.70
C LYS A 151 -8.75 -2.37 -13.59
N ASP A 152 -9.81 -1.79 -13.04
CA ASP A 152 -9.80 -0.78 -11.97
C ASP A 152 -10.20 -1.41 -10.62
N PHE A 153 -9.55 -2.51 -10.21
CA PHE A 153 -9.80 -3.16 -8.91
C PHE A 153 -9.22 -2.37 -7.72
N ASP A 154 -9.38 -2.87 -6.50
CA ASP A 154 -9.23 -2.03 -5.30
C ASP A 154 -7.88 -2.19 -4.62
N VAL A 155 -7.45 -3.42 -4.31
CA VAL A 155 -6.19 -3.66 -3.59
C VAL A 155 -5.35 -4.70 -4.31
N LEU A 156 -4.11 -4.34 -4.62
CA LEU A 156 -3.07 -5.29 -5.02
C LEU A 156 -2.08 -5.45 -3.87
N SER A 157 -1.81 -6.69 -3.46
CA SER A 157 -0.78 -7.05 -2.49
C SER A 157 0.32 -7.85 -3.19
N ILE A 158 1.56 -7.40 -3.04
CA ILE A 158 2.77 -7.94 -3.68
C ILE A 158 3.76 -8.27 -2.58
N ASP A 159 3.96 -9.55 -2.31
CA ASP A 159 4.84 -10.02 -1.23
C ASP A 159 5.38 -11.41 -1.57
N ILE A 160 6.45 -11.46 -2.38
CA ILE A 160 7.09 -12.71 -2.81
C ILE A 160 8.59 -12.79 -2.48
N ASP A 161 9.06 -11.95 -1.55
CA ASP A 161 10.43 -11.90 -1.03
C ASP A 161 11.52 -11.87 -2.14
N SER A 162 11.24 -11.28 -3.31
CA SER A 162 12.13 -11.34 -4.47
C SER A 162 11.95 -10.22 -5.50
N ASN A 163 11.41 -10.53 -6.70
CA ASN A 163 11.34 -9.62 -7.84
C ASN A 163 10.04 -8.78 -7.86
N ASP A 164 9.55 -8.41 -6.68
CA ASP A 164 8.36 -7.58 -6.44
C ASP A 164 8.41 -6.27 -7.25
N TYR A 165 9.58 -5.62 -7.27
CA TYR A 165 9.82 -4.40 -8.03
C TYR A 165 9.62 -4.62 -9.53
N GLN A 166 10.25 -5.64 -10.10
CA GLN A 166 10.21 -5.90 -11.54
C GLN A 166 8.81 -6.32 -11.99
N ILE A 167 8.14 -7.18 -11.22
CA ILE A 167 6.77 -7.58 -11.51
C ILE A 167 5.86 -6.35 -11.51
N TRP A 168 5.93 -5.50 -10.48
CA TRP A 168 5.12 -4.28 -10.45
C TRP A 168 5.50 -3.30 -11.57
N GLN A 169 6.78 -3.20 -11.93
CA GLN A 169 7.24 -2.38 -13.05
C GLN A 169 6.61 -2.83 -14.39
N CYS A 170 6.57 -4.14 -14.63
CA CYS A 170 6.02 -4.72 -15.85
C CYS A 170 4.49 -4.75 -15.91
N PHE A 171 3.82 -4.72 -14.75
CA PHE A 171 2.35 -4.70 -14.65
C PHE A 171 1.75 -3.38 -15.16
N LYS A 172 0.98 -3.42 -16.26
CA LYS A 172 0.56 -2.21 -16.99
C LYS A 172 -0.91 -2.19 -17.41
N ASN A 173 -1.57 -3.34 -17.54
CA ASN A 173 -2.91 -3.39 -18.12
C ASN A 173 -4.03 -3.18 -17.10
N TYR A 174 -3.70 -3.15 -15.82
CA TYR A 174 -4.61 -2.87 -14.71
C TYR A 174 -4.11 -1.67 -13.90
N ASN A 175 -5.01 -1.09 -13.11
CA ASN A 175 -4.80 0.14 -12.39
C ASN A 175 -5.45 0.07 -10.99
N PRO A 176 -4.93 -0.77 -10.07
CA PRO A 176 -5.47 -0.89 -8.72
C PRO A 176 -5.55 0.46 -8.01
N LYS A 177 -6.50 0.62 -7.09
CA LYS A 177 -6.60 1.87 -6.30
C LYS A 177 -5.52 1.96 -5.23
N ILE A 178 -5.15 0.82 -4.66
CA ILE A 178 -4.18 0.67 -3.57
C ILE A 178 -3.20 -0.44 -3.95
N VAL A 179 -1.91 -0.23 -3.69
CA VAL A 179 -0.87 -1.25 -3.81
C VAL A 179 -0.16 -1.38 -2.48
N VAL A 180 -0.07 -2.60 -1.95
CA VAL A 180 0.74 -2.96 -0.79
C VAL A 180 1.91 -3.78 -1.31
N ILE A 181 3.13 -3.37 -1.00
CA ILE A 181 4.33 -4.02 -1.52
C ILE A 181 5.46 -4.06 -0.49
N GLU A 182 6.09 -5.21 -0.34
CA GLU A 182 7.21 -5.39 0.56
C GLU A 182 8.46 -4.63 0.07
N VAL A 183 9.26 -4.13 1.03
CA VAL A 183 10.56 -3.53 0.78
C VAL A 183 11.54 -3.94 1.86
N ASN A 184 12.82 -4.01 1.50
CA ASN A 184 13.89 -4.15 2.48
C ASN A 184 14.06 -2.83 3.26
N SER A 185 13.42 -2.79 4.42
CA SER A 185 13.44 -1.65 5.34
C SER A 185 14.76 -1.49 6.10
N SER A 186 15.72 -2.43 5.97
CA SER A 186 17.06 -2.31 6.56
C SER A 186 18.01 -1.41 5.75
N VAL A 187 17.68 -1.15 4.48
CA VAL A 187 18.46 -0.25 3.62
C VAL A 187 18.22 1.19 4.05
N ALA A 188 19.29 1.97 4.22
CA ALA A 188 19.21 3.35 4.64
C ALA A 188 18.34 4.20 3.71
N LEU A 189 17.60 5.14 4.28
CA LEU A 189 16.81 6.12 3.54
C LEU A 189 17.73 6.88 2.56
N ASN A 190 17.27 7.06 1.32
CA ASN A 190 17.99 7.66 0.17
C ASN A 190 19.02 6.76 -0.52
N VAL A 191 19.23 5.52 -0.07
CA VAL A 191 19.96 4.54 -0.87
C VAL A 191 18.97 3.89 -1.84
N GLU A 192 19.30 3.93 -3.14
CA GLU A 192 18.60 3.18 -4.17
C GLU A 192 19.25 1.80 -4.31
N ALA A 193 18.44 0.76 -4.17
CA ALA A 193 18.79 -0.62 -4.45
C ALA A 193 17.54 -1.36 -4.95
N ILE A 194 17.72 -2.18 -5.98
CA ILE A 194 16.68 -3.01 -6.59
C ILE A 194 17.16 -4.45 -6.47
N TYR A 195 16.25 -5.35 -6.10
CA TYR A 195 16.54 -6.78 -6.03
C TYR A 195 17.12 -7.28 -7.36
N SER A 196 18.16 -8.12 -7.28
CA SER A 196 18.64 -8.93 -8.40
C SER A 196 18.95 -10.35 -7.92
N LYS A 197 18.91 -11.33 -8.84
CA LYS A 197 19.23 -12.72 -8.50
C LYS A 197 20.69 -12.90 -8.03
N GLU A 198 21.56 -11.98 -8.39
CA GLU A 198 22.97 -11.93 -8.00
C GLU A 198 23.16 -11.30 -6.62
N THR A 199 22.28 -10.37 -6.23
CA THR A 199 22.40 -9.54 -5.02
C THR A 199 21.28 -9.80 -3.99
N ARG A 200 20.70 -11.01 -4.00
CA ARG A 200 19.51 -11.46 -3.24
C ARG A 200 19.40 -10.93 -1.80
N ARG A 201 20.53 -10.69 -1.12
CA ARG A 201 20.60 -10.18 0.26
C ARG A 201 20.16 -8.72 0.43
N VAL A 202 20.14 -7.92 -0.63
CA VAL A 202 19.81 -6.48 -0.51
C VAL A 202 18.32 -6.22 -0.66
N GLY A 203 17.58 -7.05 -1.39
CA GLY A 203 16.17 -6.78 -1.71
C GLY A 203 15.98 -5.42 -2.42
N THR A 204 14.74 -4.96 -2.52
CA THR A 204 14.45 -3.61 -3.04
C THR A 204 14.33 -2.61 -1.89
N SER A 205 15.08 -1.52 -1.96
CA SER A 205 15.05 -0.43 -0.98
C SER A 205 13.74 0.37 -1.01
N PHE A 206 13.43 1.02 0.11
CA PHE A 206 12.35 2.01 0.20
C PHE A 206 12.45 3.09 -0.88
N SER A 207 13.65 3.65 -1.11
CA SER A 207 13.85 4.76 -2.06
C SER A 207 13.55 4.35 -3.49
N SER A 208 14.02 3.17 -3.92
CA SER A 208 13.75 2.65 -5.26
C SER A 208 12.28 2.33 -5.46
N MET A 209 11.63 1.71 -4.46
CA MET A 209 10.20 1.39 -4.56
C MET A 209 9.33 2.65 -4.57
N LEU A 210 9.67 3.67 -3.75
CA LEU A 210 8.99 4.96 -3.76
C LEU A 210 9.06 5.63 -5.15
N LYS A 211 10.23 5.58 -5.79
CA LYS A 211 10.44 6.13 -7.12
C LYS A 211 9.58 5.42 -8.17
N LEU A 212 9.56 4.09 -8.17
CA LEU A 212 8.69 3.32 -9.07
C LEU A 212 7.20 3.64 -8.86
N GLY A 213 6.74 3.69 -7.61
CA GLY A 213 5.35 4.04 -7.31
C GLY A 213 4.97 5.42 -7.86
N ASN A 214 5.83 6.42 -7.68
CA ASN A 214 5.62 7.75 -8.23
C ASN A 214 5.56 7.76 -9.77
N GLU A 215 6.48 7.05 -10.43
CA GLU A 215 6.51 6.90 -11.89
C GLU A 215 5.23 6.23 -12.42
N LYS A 216 4.68 5.27 -11.67
CA LYS A 216 3.43 4.57 -11.98
C LYS A 216 2.16 5.35 -11.62
N GLY A 217 2.27 6.55 -11.04
CA GLY A 217 1.11 7.38 -10.70
C GLY A 217 0.49 7.08 -9.33
N TYR A 218 1.30 6.64 -8.38
CA TYR A 218 0.90 6.36 -6.99
C TYR A 218 1.72 7.20 -6.00
N ILE A 219 1.12 7.49 -4.85
CA ILE A 219 1.78 8.12 -3.70
C ILE A 219 1.81 7.12 -2.55
N CYS A 220 2.97 6.95 -1.91
CA CYS A 220 3.07 6.20 -0.67
C CYS A 220 2.34 6.98 0.44
N VAL A 221 1.32 6.36 1.04
CA VAL A 221 0.49 6.96 2.09
C VAL A 221 0.89 6.49 3.49
N LEU A 222 1.53 5.31 3.59
CA LEU A 222 2.07 4.78 4.84
C LEU A 222 3.13 3.70 4.56
N HIS A 223 4.01 3.48 5.53
CA HIS A 223 4.98 2.38 5.53
C HIS A 223 4.93 1.65 6.87
N THR A 224 4.68 0.35 6.85
CA THR A 224 4.56 -0.53 8.03
C THR A 224 5.66 -1.59 8.10
N GLY A 225 6.60 -1.58 7.16
CA GLY A 225 7.35 -2.75 6.72
C GLY A 225 7.06 -2.93 5.23
N ASN A 226 5.78 -3.12 4.92
CA ASN A 226 5.22 -2.94 3.58
C ASN A 226 4.98 -1.46 3.27
N MET A 227 5.22 -1.05 2.04
CA MET A 227 4.80 0.25 1.53
C MET A 227 3.37 0.17 1.04
N ILE A 228 2.52 1.07 1.54
CA ILE A 228 1.13 1.20 1.12
C ILE A 228 1.04 2.43 0.22
N PHE A 229 0.74 2.19 -1.05
CA PHE A 229 0.55 3.18 -2.09
C PHE A 229 -0.93 3.37 -2.39
N ALA A 230 -1.34 4.62 -2.64
CA ALA A 230 -2.65 4.93 -3.18
C ALA A 230 -2.49 5.68 -4.51
N ARG A 231 -3.38 5.39 -5.46
CA ARG A 231 -3.37 6.04 -6.78
C ARG A 231 -3.57 7.56 -6.64
N ASN A 232 -2.82 8.35 -7.40
CA ASN A 232 -2.72 9.80 -7.22
C ASN A 232 -4.07 10.54 -7.19
N ASP A 233 -5.03 10.10 -8.00
CA ASP A 233 -6.38 10.66 -8.08
C ASP A 233 -7.24 10.35 -6.84
N LEU A 234 -6.83 9.46 -5.95
CA LEU A 234 -7.61 9.04 -4.78
C LEU A 234 -7.06 9.56 -3.45
N VAL A 235 -5.79 9.95 -3.42
CA VAL A 235 -5.06 10.42 -2.22
C VAL A 235 -5.81 11.54 -1.51
N TYR A 236 -6.46 12.46 -2.24
CA TYR A 236 -7.21 13.56 -1.62
C TYR A 236 -8.38 13.08 -0.75
N LYS A 237 -9.00 11.94 -1.06
CA LYS A 237 -10.11 11.36 -0.27
C LYS A 237 -9.57 10.79 1.04
N ILE A 238 -8.41 10.13 0.98
CA ILE A 238 -7.74 9.53 2.15
C ILE A 238 -7.39 10.60 3.19
N TYR A 239 -7.03 11.82 2.76
CA TYR A 239 -6.64 12.92 3.66
C TYR A 239 -7.73 13.97 3.92
N ARG A 240 -8.93 13.82 3.36
CA ARG A 240 -9.99 14.85 3.43
C ARG A 240 -10.32 15.27 4.87
N GLY A 241 -10.44 14.31 5.80
CA GLY A 241 -10.75 14.59 7.21
C GLY A 241 -9.63 15.32 7.98
N GLN A 242 -8.38 15.21 7.52
CA GLN A 242 -7.24 15.86 8.17
C GLN A 242 -7.11 17.33 7.78
N GLN A 243 -7.49 17.69 6.55
CA GLN A 243 -7.55 19.09 6.12
C GLN A 243 -8.56 19.90 6.95
N GLU A 244 -9.70 19.30 7.29
CA GLU A 244 -10.71 19.93 8.16
C GLU A 244 -10.23 20.06 9.60
N ARG A 245 -9.55 19.04 10.15
CA ARG A 245 -8.93 19.11 11.49
C ARG A 245 -7.84 20.17 11.56
N LEU A 246 -6.96 20.23 10.56
CA LEU A 246 -5.91 21.25 10.45
C LEU A 246 -6.52 22.65 10.35
N TYR A 247 -7.54 22.83 9.52
CA TYR A 247 -8.24 24.11 9.38
C TYR A 247 -8.93 24.55 10.68
N LYS A 248 -9.60 23.64 11.41
CA LYS A 248 -10.18 23.92 12.73
C LYS A 248 -9.09 24.29 13.75
N HIS A 249 -7.98 23.56 13.78
CA HIS A 249 -6.87 23.83 14.68
C HIS A 249 -6.24 25.22 14.46
N ILE A 250 -5.99 25.58 13.20
CA ILE A 250 -5.45 26.90 12.80
C ILE A 250 -6.41 28.03 13.19
N LYS A 251 -7.73 27.84 13.02
CA LYS A 251 -8.72 28.83 13.49
C LYS A 251 -8.65 28.99 15.01
N THR A 252 -8.67 27.90 15.77
CA THR A 252 -8.64 27.99 17.25
C THR A 252 -7.36 28.62 17.81
N THR A 253 -6.22 28.55 17.11
CA THR A 253 -4.97 29.18 17.53
C THR A 253 -4.86 30.66 17.11
N LYS A 254 -5.49 31.07 15.99
CA LYS A 254 -5.55 32.49 15.59
C LYS A 254 -6.47 33.35 16.46
N TYR A 255 -7.46 32.75 17.11
CA TYR A 255 -8.36 33.45 18.05
C TYR A 255 -7.90 33.40 19.52
N ARG A 256 -6.68 32.87 19.78
CA ARG A 256 -6.05 32.83 21.11
C ARG A 256 -4.79 33.71 21.19
N ARG A 257 -4.62 34.65 20.27
CA ARG A 257 -3.61 35.71 20.33
C ARG A 257 -4.30 37.06 20.40
#